data_AF-A0A1Q9MY01-F1
#
_entry.id   AF-A0A1Q9MY01-F1
#
_cell.length_a   1.000
_cell.length_b   1.000
_cell.length_c   1.000
_cell.angle_alpha   90.00
_cell.angle_beta   90.00
_cell.angle_gamma   90.00
#
_symmetry.space_group_name_H-M   'P 1'
#
loop_
_entity.id
_entity.type
_entity.pdbx_description
1 polymer ?
#
loop_
_entity_poly.entity_id
_entity_poly.type
_entity_poly.pdbx_seq_one_letter_code
_entity_poly.pdbx_strand_id
1 'polypeptide(L)'
;EVGRGNRANGLITPCRTMTLEACAGKNPVNHVGKLYSVLSNKMSAKIVEEAKGDVLECHLRILSQIGHPINDPWLCDIVIVPAANANFANLQKSAQATAKSMLDDYVGLRDSIIAGKERIW
;
A
#
# COMPACT_ATOMS: atom_id res chain seq x y z
N GLU A 1 5.33 -14.88 19.63
CA GLU A 1 4.48 -13.66 19.74
C GLU A 1 4.16 -13.13 18.33
N VAL A 2 2.99 -12.55 18.11
CA VAL A 2 2.58 -12.00 16.79
C VAL A 2 2.91 -10.51 16.72
N GLY A 3 3.41 -10.02 15.57
CA GLY A 3 3.62 -8.59 15.33
C GLY A 3 4.96 -8.01 15.80
N ARG A 4 5.89 -8.84 16.31
CA ARG A 4 7.23 -8.42 16.78
C ARG A 4 8.38 -8.67 15.81
N GLY A 5 8.06 -8.98 14.55
CA GLY A 5 9.05 -9.23 13.50
C GLY A 5 8.89 -8.27 12.33
N ASN A 6 9.15 -8.80 11.15
CA ASN A 6 8.96 -8.13 9.87
C ASN A 6 7.59 -7.47 9.70
N ARG A 7 7.54 -6.43 8.87
CA ARG A 7 6.29 -5.83 8.37
C ARG A 7 5.79 -6.61 7.16
N ALA A 8 4.62 -6.23 6.61
CA ALA A 8 4.02 -6.92 5.47
C ALA A 8 4.91 -6.99 4.20
N ASN A 9 5.96 -6.16 4.12
CA ASN A 9 6.94 -6.21 3.04
C ASN A 9 8.06 -7.26 3.26
N GLY A 10 8.12 -7.92 4.42
CA GLY A 10 9.13 -8.93 4.74
C GLY A 10 10.35 -8.40 5.49
N LEU A 11 10.36 -7.13 5.91
CA LEU A 11 11.53 -6.49 6.51
C LEU A 11 11.16 -5.66 7.76
N ILE A 12 12.16 -5.39 8.59
CA ILE A 12 12.15 -4.28 9.55
C ILE A 12 13.07 -3.21 8.98
N THR A 13 12.53 -2.01 8.73
CA THR A 13 13.22 -0.93 8.02
C THR A 13 13.28 0.32 8.90
N PRO A 14 14.24 0.46 9.83
CA PRO A 14 14.28 1.57 10.80
C PRO A 14 14.29 2.97 10.16
N CYS A 15 14.87 3.08 8.96
CA CYS A 15 14.97 4.35 8.23
C CYS A 15 13.78 4.59 7.27
N ARG A 16 12.69 3.81 7.37
CA ARG A 16 11.48 3.96 6.55
C ARG A 16 10.25 3.99 7.46
N THR A 17 9.18 4.64 7.00
CA THR A 17 7.91 4.65 7.71
C THR A 17 7.33 3.24 7.78
N MET A 18 6.90 2.82 8.97
CA MET A 18 6.31 1.50 9.20
C MET A 18 5.05 1.62 10.03
N THR A 19 4.08 0.74 9.76
CA THR A 19 2.95 0.52 10.65
C THR A 19 3.31 -0.46 11.77
N LEU A 20 2.80 -0.21 12.97
CA LEU A 20 2.90 -1.13 14.10
C LEU A 20 1.85 -2.24 14.04
N GLU A 21 0.83 -2.11 13.17
CA GLU A 21 -0.20 -3.13 12.99
C GLU A 21 0.39 -4.48 12.57
N ALA A 22 -0.03 -5.52 13.26
CA ALA A 22 0.34 -6.88 12.93
C ALA A 22 -0.60 -7.42 11.85
N CYS A 23 -0.05 -7.83 10.70
CA CYS A 23 -0.85 -8.40 9.61
C CYS A 23 -1.18 -9.89 9.83
N ALA A 24 -0.29 -10.63 10.48
CA ALA A 24 -0.48 -12.07 10.74
C ALA A 24 -1.68 -12.32 11.66
N GLY A 25 -2.48 -13.33 11.35
CA GLY A 25 -3.65 -13.75 12.15
C GLY A 25 -4.89 -12.84 12.06
N LYS A 26 -4.80 -11.66 11.43
CA LYS A 26 -5.96 -10.77 11.23
C LYS A 26 -6.84 -11.24 10.07
N ASN A 27 -8.15 -10.98 10.20
CA ASN A 27 -9.14 -11.37 9.20
C ASN A 27 -8.84 -10.67 7.85
N PRO A 28 -8.63 -11.42 6.76
CA PRO A 28 -8.28 -10.86 5.46
C PRO A 28 -9.46 -10.17 4.76
N VAL A 29 -10.70 -10.33 5.24
CA VAL A 29 -11.90 -9.73 4.63
C VAL A 29 -12.12 -8.31 5.15
N ASN A 30 -12.08 -8.08 6.46
CA ASN A 30 -12.53 -6.80 7.03
C ASN A 30 -11.48 -6.03 7.85
N HIS A 31 -10.34 -6.64 8.19
CA HIS A 31 -9.34 -5.94 8.99
C HIS A 31 -8.53 -4.98 8.13
N VAL A 32 -8.92 -3.70 8.13
CA VAL A 32 -8.30 -2.62 7.34
C VAL A 32 -6.79 -2.52 7.55
N GLY A 33 -6.28 -2.71 8.77
CA GLY A 33 -4.83 -2.66 9.02
C GLY A 33 -4.05 -3.74 8.24
N LYS A 34 -4.66 -4.91 7.98
CA LYS A 34 -4.04 -5.97 7.19
C LYS A 34 -4.15 -5.65 5.71
N LEU A 35 -5.35 -5.31 5.25
CA LEU A 35 -5.63 -4.98 3.85
C LEU A 35 -4.76 -3.81 3.39
N TYR A 36 -4.73 -2.72 4.13
CA TYR A 36 -3.97 -1.52 3.77
C TYR A 36 -2.46 -1.73 3.82
N SER A 37 -1.95 -2.56 4.75
CA SER A 37 -0.52 -2.88 4.77
C SER A 37 -0.07 -3.65 3.52
N VAL A 38 -0.90 -4.57 3.01
CA VAL A 38 -0.61 -5.27 1.76
C VAL A 38 -0.84 -4.35 0.56
N LEU A 39 -1.96 -3.62 0.55
CA LEU A 39 -2.34 -2.72 -0.54
C LEU A 39 -1.30 -1.62 -0.76
N SER A 40 -0.79 -0.99 0.32
CA SER A 40 0.22 0.07 0.20
C SER A 40 1.52 -0.45 -0.41
N ASN A 41 1.94 -1.68 -0.09
CA ASN A 41 3.13 -2.29 -0.70
C ASN A 41 2.92 -2.55 -2.19
N LYS A 42 1.76 -3.12 -2.58
CA LYS A 42 1.46 -3.39 -3.99
C LYS A 42 1.31 -2.11 -4.80
N MET A 43 0.63 -1.11 -4.23
CA MET A 43 0.35 0.16 -4.90
C MET A 43 1.64 0.96 -5.10
N SER A 44 2.54 1.01 -4.11
CA SER A 44 3.83 1.71 -4.25
C SER A 44 4.71 1.04 -5.30
N ALA A 45 4.76 -0.30 -5.30
CA ALA A 45 5.48 -1.06 -6.32
C ALA A 45 4.94 -0.79 -7.74
N LYS A 46 3.61 -0.82 -7.91
CA LYS A 46 2.96 -0.56 -9.21
C LYS A 46 3.22 0.86 -9.72
N ILE A 47 3.17 1.86 -8.84
CA ILE A 47 3.47 3.25 -9.20
C ILE A 47 4.91 3.39 -9.69
N VAL A 48 5.88 2.77 -9.00
CA VAL A 48 7.29 2.80 -9.40
C VAL A 48 7.51 2.09 -10.74
N GLU A 49 6.88 0.94 -10.94
CA GLU A 49 6.94 0.17 -12.19
C GLU A 49 6.38 0.95 -13.39
N GLU A 50 5.19 1.53 -13.23
CA GLU A 50 4.50 2.29 -14.29
C GLU A 50 5.24 3.57 -14.67
N ALA A 51 5.97 4.16 -13.73
CA ALA A 51 6.76 5.36 -13.95
C ALA A 51 8.05 5.13 -14.77
N LYS A 52 8.42 3.87 -15.06
CA LYS A 52 9.54 3.52 -15.96
C LYS A 52 10.86 4.29 -15.69
N GLY A 53 11.17 4.48 -14.41
CA GLY A 53 12.39 5.17 -13.95
C GLY A 53 12.21 6.64 -13.56
N ASP A 54 11.04 7.23 -13.82
CA ASP A 54 10.74 8.62 -13.41
C ASP A 54 10.46 8.77 -11.90
N VAL A 55 10.27 7.66 -11.19
CA VAL A 55 10.10 7.61 -9.73
C VAL A 55 11.25 6.83 -9.10
N LEU A 56 12.03 7.50 -8.26
CA LEU A 56 13.14 6.90 -7.51
C LEU A 56 12.64 6.24 -6.22
N GLU A 57 11.69 6.87 -5.53
CA GLU A 57 11.03 6.31 -4.35
C GLU A 57 9.55 6.65 -4.31
N CYS A 58 8.74 5.74 -3.79
CA CYS A 58 7.32 5.95 -3.53
C CYS A 58 6.98 5.42 -2.13
N HIS A 59 6.46 6.30 -1.27
CA HIS A 59 6.01 5.96 0.08
C HIS A 59 4.50 6.16 0.16
N LEU A 60 3.79 5.15 0.68
CA LEU A 60 2.34 5.15 0.76
C LEU A 60 1.85 5.00 2.20
N ARG A 61 0.86 5.82 2.56
CA ARG A 61 0.16 5.77 3.85
C ARG A 61 -1.35 5.78 3.59
N ILE A 62 -2.06 4.78 4.10
CA ILE A 62 -3.51 4.68 4.00
C ILE A 62 -4.08 4.68 5.41
N LEU A 63 -4.98 5.63 5.71
CA LEU A 63 -5.63 5.78 7.00
C LEU A 63 -7.11 5.49 6.86
N SER A 64 -7.60 4.50 7.61
CA SER A 64 -9.03 4.23 7.75
C SER A 64 -9.67 5.12 8.81
N GLN A 65 -10.97 5.34 8.69
CA GLN A 65 -11.83 5.77 9.80
C GLN A 65 -12.94 4.74 9.99
N ILE A 66 -13.29 4.44 11.25
CA ILE A 66 -14.40 3.51 11.54
C ILE A 66 -15.69 4.07 10.93
N GLY A 67 -16.44 3.21 10.23
CA GLY A 67 -17.67 3.58 9.53
C GLY A 67 -17.46 3.98 8.07
N HIS A 68 -16.22 4.20 7.62
CA HIS A 68 -15.92 4.44 6.21
C HIS A 68 -15.73 3.13 5.42
N PRO A 69 -16.14 3.10 4.14
CA PRO A 69 -15.84 1.98 3.24
C PRO A 69 -14.33 1.74 3.09
N ILE A 70 -13.93 0.48 2.86
CA ILE A 70 -12.52 0.10 2.72
C ILE A 70 -11.88 0.76 1.48
N ASN A 71 -12.64 0.93 0.40
CA ASN A 71 -12.18 1.58 -0.83
C ASN A 71 -12.25 3.12 -0.78
N ASP A 72 -12.76 3.70 0.31
CA ASP A 72 -12.81 5.14 0.54
C ASP A 72 -12.14 5.49 1.89
N PRO A 73 -10.81 5.36 1.98
CA PRO A 73 -10.08 5.66 3.20
C PRO A 73 -10.17 7.15 3.54
N TRP A 74 -10.07 7.48 4.82
CA TRP A 74 -10.00 8.87 5.29
C TRP A 74 -8.85 9.65 4.64
N LEU A 75 -7.73 8.97 4.42
CA LEU A 75 -6.58 9.52 3.71
C LEU A 75 -5.85 8.41 2.95
N CYS A 76 -5.51 8.69 1.69
CA CYS A 76 -4.52 7.95 0.93
C CYS A 76 -3.42 8.93 0.52
N ASP A 77 -2.31 8.90 1.25
CA ASP A 77 -1.19 9.81 1.06
C ASP A 77 -0.05 9.10 0.30
N ILE A 78 0.34 9.72 -0.81
CA ILE A 78 1.37 9.22 -1.74
C ILE A 78 2.51 10.23 -1.80
N VAL A 79 3.67 9.83 -1.31
CA VAL A 79 4.90 10.66 -1.36
C VAL A 79 5.84 10.09 -2.41
N ILE A 80 6.13 10.88 -3.43
CA ILE A 80 6.95 10.49 -4.57
C ILE A 80 8.26 11.29 -4.53
N VAL A 81 9.38 10.58 -4.65
CA VAL A 81 10.69 11.17 -4.96
C VAL A 81 10.94 10.98 -6.46
N PRO A 82 10.79 12.03 -7.27
CA PRO A 82 10.94 11.93 -8.73
C PRO A 82 12.42 11.85 -9.14
N ALA A 83 12.67 11.26 -10.31
CA ALA A 83 13.97 11.38 -10.98
C ALA A 83 14.18 12.80 -11.53
N ALA A 84 15.43 13.12 -11.87
CA ALA A 84 15.75 14.41 -12.48
C ALA A 84 14.96 14.61 -13.79
N ASN A 85 14.37 15.79 -13.96
CA ASN A 85 13.55 16.18 -15.12
C ASN A 85 12.23 15.41 -15.31
N ALA A 86 11.81 14.58 -14.36
CA ALA A 86 10.52 13.91 -14.44
C ALA A 86 9.36 14.92 -14.35
N ASN A 87 8.30 14.70 -15.13
CA ASN A 87 7.11 15.54 -15.09
C ASN A 87 6.23 15.14 -13.90
N PHE A 88 6.38 15.85 -12.78
CA PHE A 88 5.66 15.55 -11.55
C PHE A 88 4.13 15.61 -11.71
N ALA A 89 3.59 16.52 -12.54
CA ALA A 89 2.15 16.62 -12.74
C ALA A 89 1.58 15.36 -13.43
N ASN A 90 2.34 14.74 -14.34
CA ASN A 90 1.97 13.48 -14.96
C ASN A 90 2.08 12.33 -13.97
N LEU A 91 3.17 12.28 -13.17
CA LEU A 91 3.35 11.27 -12.12
C LEU A 91 2.22 11.31 -11.09
N GLN A 92 1.84 12.50 -10.64
CA GLN A 92 0.73 12.69 -9.70
C GLN A 92 -0.58 12.14 -10.26
N LYS A 93 -0.94 12.48 -11.50
CA LYS A 93 -2.16 11.97 -12.15
C LYS A 93 -2.13 10.46 -12.29
N SER A 94 -1.00 9.90 -12.72
CA SER A 94 -0.83 8.45 -12.86
C SER A 94 -0.97 7.75 -11.51
N ALA A 95 -0.28 8.24 -10.48
CA ALA A 95 -0.33 7.67 -9.14
C ALA A 95 -1.74 7.71 -8.53
N GLN A 96 -2.47 8.82 -8.72
CA GLN A 96 -3.87 8.93 -8.29
C GLN A 96 -4.79 7.94 -9.00
N ALA A 97 -4.62 7.77 -10.32
CA ALA A 97 -5.39 6.80 -11.09
C ALA A 97 -5.11 5.35 -10.63
N THR A 98 -3.84 5.01 -10.43
CA THR A 98 -3.42 3.70 -9.93
C THR A 98 -3.96 3.44 -8.52
N ALA A 99 -3.85 4.42 -7.63
CA ALA A 99 -4.38 4.32 -6.27
C ALA A 99 -5.90 4.08 -6.26
N LYS A 100 -6.64 4.85 -7.06
CA LYS A 100 -8.10 4.69 -7.19
C LYS A 100 -8.46 3.31 -7.72
N SER A 101 -7.83 2.88 -8.80
CA SER A 101 -8.11 1.57 -9.41
C SER A 101 -7.86 0.42 -8.44
N MET A 102 -6.78 0.47 -7.65
CA MET A 102 -6.46 -0.60 -6.72
C MET A 102 -7.31 -0.59 -5.44
N LEU A 103 -7.75 0.60 -4.98
CA LEU A 103 -8.72 0.70 -3.90
C LEU A 103 -10.09 0.14 -4.32
N ASP A 104 -10.52 0.43 -5.55
CA ASP A 104 -11.78 -0.08 -6.09
C ASP A 104 -11.73 -1.63 -6.27
N ASP A 105 -10.55 -2.21 -6.56
CA ASP A 105 -10.32 -3.67 -6.64
C ASP A 105 -9.87 -4.31 -5.30
N TYR A 106 -10.34 -3.79 -4.17
CA TYR A 106 -9.99 -4.37 -2.87
C TYR A 106 -10.55 -5.80 -2.67
N VAL A 107 -11.55 -6.22 -3.44
CA VAL A 107 -12.06 -7.60 -3.42
C VAL A 107 -11.05 -8.56 -4.03
N GLY A 108 -10.44 -8.22 -5.17
CA GLY A 108 -9.36 -9.02 -5.75
C GLY A 108 -8.17 -9.17 -4.80
N LEU A 109 -7.86 -8.11 -4.03
CA LEU A 109 -6.86 -8.17 -2.97
C LEU A 109 -7.24 -9.14 -1.84
N ARG A 110 -8.51 -9.18 -1.41
CA ARG A 110 -8.96 -10.14 -0.39
C ARG A 110 -8.73 -11.56 -0.87
N ASP A 111 -9.12 -11.85 -2.10
CA ASP A 111 -9.00 -13.18 -2.69
C ASP A 111 -7.53 -13.60 -2.81
N SER A 112 -6.63 -12.68 -3.18
CA SER A 112 -5.20 -12.97 -3.27
C SER A 112 -4.57 -13.23 -1.90
N ILE A 113 -4.98 -12.50 -0.86
CA ILE A 113 -4.54 -12.73 0.53
C ILE A 113 -5.07 -14.08 1.05
N ILE A 114 -6.35 -14.39 0.80
CA ILE A 114 -6.97 -15.67 1.21
C ILE A 114 -6.27 -16.84 0.52
N ALA A 115 -5.93 -16.69 -0.76
CA ALA A 115 -5.19 -17.69 -1.53
C ALA A 115 -3.70 -17.81 -1.14
N GLY A 116 -3.22 -17.01 -0.18
CA GLY A 116 -1.82 -17.04 0.27
C GLY A 116 -0.81 -16.51 -0.76
N LYS A 117 -1.26 -15.73 -1.74
CA LYS A 117 -0.41 -15.17 -2.80
C LYS A 117 0.29 -13.88 -2.39
N GLU A 118 -0.15 -13.27 -1.30
CA GLU A 118 0.41 -12.02 -0.78
C GLU A 118 1.33 -12.28 0.42
N ARG A 119 2.44 -11.54 0.45
CA ARG A 119 3.31 -11.48 1.62
C ARG A 119 2.65 -10.68 2.74
N ILE A 120 2.74 -11.18 3.97
CA ILE A 120 2.13 -10.57 5.17
C ILE A 120 3.07 -10.44 6.37
N TRP A 121 4.32 -10.89 6.25
CA TRP A 121 5.49 -10.65 7.13
C TRP A 121 6.76 -11.11 6.40
#